data_AF-A0A6N7I910-F1
#
_entry.id   AF-A0A6N7I910-F1
#
_cell.length_a   1.000
_cell.length_b   1.000
_cell.length_c   1.000
_cell.angle_alpha   90.00
_cell.angle_beta   90.00
_cell.angle_gamma   90.00
#
_symmetry.space_group_name_H-M   'P 1'
#
loop_
_entity.id
_entity.type
_entity.pdbx_description
1 polymer ?
#
loop_
_entity_poly.entity_id
_entity_poly.type
_entity_poly.pdbx_seq_one_letter_code
_entity_poly.pdbx_strand_id
1 'polypeptide(L)'
;MFNPLTPDRLVAMLSALLLESAGWQRPLQPFQAAQLMSASSIGKFLAAELAHGPAVVAEFEAKLVEELERAGGEECAGTFRRAAEEVRNADGDTAALGGILVDLLRRIASAEHGASADLRERLHGLLRELADREVAFLADAAAQSSRKETR
;
A
#
# COMPACT_ATOMS: atom_id res chain seq x y z
N MET A 1 -14.28 -25.10 -0.40
CA MET A 1 -13.46 -24.28 -1.32
C MET A 1 -13.73 -22.83 -0.95
N PHE A 2 -12.85 -22.21 -0.15
CA PHE A 2 -12.99 -20.80 0.21
C PHE A 2 -12.51 -20.00 -0.99
N ASN A 3 -13.42 -19.40 -1.75
CA ASN A 3 -13.05 -18.42 -2.75
C ASN A 3 -12.70 -17.14 -1.98
N PRO A 4 -11.43 -16.70 -1.92
CA PRO A 4 -11.09 -15.47 -1.22
C PRO A 4 -11.81 -14.33 -1.94
N LEU A 5 -12.64 -13.60 -1.19
CA LEU A 5 -13.24 -12.36 -1.67
C LEU A 5 -12.11 -11.39 -1.98
N THR A 6 -11.99 -10.99 -3.25
CA THR A 6 -11.04 -9.96 -3.64
C THR A 6 -11.48 -8.61 -3.04
N PRO A 7 -10.54 -7.69 -2.72
CA PRO A 7 -10.87 -6.41 -2.10
C PRO A 7 -11.92 -5.60 -2.87
N ASP A 8 -11.86 -5.60 -4.21
CA ASP A 8 -12.85 -4.95 -5.08
C ASP A 8 -14.26 -5.54 -4.92
N ARG A 9 -14.37 -6.87 -4.83
CA ARG A 9 -15.64 -7.56 -4.61
C ARG A 9 -16.18 -7.29 -3.21
N LEU A 10 -15.31 -7.25 -2.21
CA LEU A 10 -15.70 -6.91 -0.84
C LEU A 10 -16.27 -5.49 -0.78
N VAL A 11 -15.59 -4.50 -1.37
CA VAL A 11 -16.08 -3.10 -1.42
C VAL A 11 -17.41 -3.00 -2.17
N ALA A 12 -17.56 -3.70 -3.30
CA ALA A 12 -18.80 -3.72 -4.06
C ALA A 12 -19.96 -4.33 -3.26
N MET A 13 -19.73 -5.46 -2.58
CA MET A 13 -20.74 -6.11 -1.74
C MET A 13 -21.14 -5.25 -0.54
N LEU A 14 -20.17 -4.62 0.13
CA LEU A 14 -20.44 -3.71 1.25
C LEU A 14 -21.24 -2.49 0.79
N SER A 15 -20.91 -1.93 -0.36
CA SER A 15 -21.65 -0.80 -0.95
C SER A 15 -23.09 -1.17 -1.31
N ALA A 16 -23.30 -2.35 -1.91
CA ALA A 16 -24.63 -2.85 -2.23
C ALA A 16 -25.48 -3.10 -0.97
N LEU A 17 -24.89 -3.71 0.06
CA LEU A 17 -25.54 -3.95 1.35
C LEU A 17 -25.95 -2.64 2.04
N LEU A 18 -25.08 -1.64 2.04
CA LEU A 18 -25.38 -0.33 2.62
C LEU A 18 -26.50 0.38 1.85
N LEU A 19 -26.48 0.32 0.52
CA LEU A 19 -27.54 0.89 -0.31
C LEU A 19 -28.89 0.20 -0.06
N GLU A 20 -28.90 -1.13 0.04
CA GLU A 20 -30.10 -1.91 0.35
C GLU A 20 -30.63 -1.60 1.75
N SER A 21 -29.74 -1.39 2.73
CA SER A 21 -30.12 -1.08 4.11
C SER A 21 -30.89 0.24 4.25
N ALA A 22 -30.68 1.19 3.34
CA ALA A 22 -31.45 2.44 3.30
C ALA A 22 -32.93 2.22 2.96
N GLY A 23 -33.29 1.08 2.34
CA GLY A 23 -34.66 0.71 2.01
C GLY A 23 -35.37 -0.13 3.08
N TRP A 24 -34.71 -0.46 4.19
CA TRP A 24 -35.29 -1.35 5.19
C TRP A 24 -36.41 -0.67 5.98
N GLN A 25 -37.59 -1.30 5.98
CA GLN A 25 -38.81 -0.75 6.59
C GLN A 25 -38.85 -0.82 8.13
N ARG A 26 -37.81 -1.34 8.79
CA ARG A 26 -37.76 -1.49 10.25
C ARG A 26 -36.56 -0.75 10.85
N PRO A 27 -36.69 -0.17 12.05
CA PRO A 27 -35.55 0.39 12.76
C PRO A 27 -34.52 -0.70 13.04
N LEU A 28 -33.25 -0.39 12.78
CA LEU A 28 -32.14 -1.28 13.01
C LEU A 28 -31.89 -1.47 14.51
N GLN A 29 -31.58 -2.71 14.92
CA GLN A 29 -31.10 -2.95 16.27
C GLN A 29 -29.73 -2.27 16.46
N PRO A 30 -29.37 -1.80 17.67
CA PRO A 30 -28.10 -1.12 17.92
C PRO A 30 -26.88 -1.88 17.43
N PHE A 31 -26.87 -3.21 17.60
CA PHE A 31 -25.80 -4.08 17.09
C PHE A 31 -25.72 -4.07 15.56
N GLN A 32 -26.85 -4.13 14.86
CA GLN A 32 -26.89 -4.11 13.39
C GLN A 32 -26.43 -2.76 12.84
N ALA A 33 -26.84 -1.67 13.48
CA ALA A 33 -26.36 -0.33 13.14
C ALA A 33 -24.84 -0.22 13.34
N ALA A 34 -24.31 -0.72 14.46
CA ALA A 34 -22.86 -0.72 14.70
C ALA A 34 -22.07 -1.54 13.67
N GLN A 35 -22.59 -2.71 13.27
CA GLN A 35 -21.98 -3.53 12.22
C GLN A 35 -21.99 -2.84 10.85
N LEU A 36 -23.09 -2.17 10.47
CA LEU A 36 -23.16 -1.41 9.23
C LEU A 36 -22.22 -0.19 9.22
N MET A 37 -22.10 0.51 10.35
CA MET A 37 -21.15 1.61 10.48
C MET A 37 -19.70 1.12 10.39
N SER A 38 -19.38 -0.01 11.02
CA SER A 38 -18.06 -0.64 10.91
C SER A 38 -17.76 -1.07 9.47
N ALA A 39 -18.71 -1.73 8.80
CA ALA A 39 -18.59 -2.14 7.41
C ALA A 39 -18.44 -0.95 6.44
N SER A 40 -19.16 0.15 6.69
CA SER A 40 -19.04 1.41 5.95
C SER A 40 -17.65 2.01 6.10
N SER A 41 -17.10 2.07 7.32
CA SER A 41 -15.73 2.55 7.55
C SER A 41 -14.68 1.68 6.85
N ILE A 42 -14.79 0.35 6.96
CA ILE A 42 -13.88 -0.60 6.30
C ILE A 42 -13.94 -0.43 4.77
N GLY A 43 -15.15 -0.38 4.19
CA GLY A 43 -15.34 -0.20 2.75
C GLY A 43 -14.72 1.09 2.21
N LYS A 44 -14.73 2.18 2.98
CA LYS A 44 -14.12 3.46 2.60
C LYS A 44 -12.60 3.40 2.56
N PHE A 45 -11.97 2.81 3.58
CA PHE A 45 -10.51 2.67 3.61
C PHE A 45 -10.04 1.74 2.49
N LEU A 46 -10.70 0.60 2.29
CA LEU A 46 -10.42 -0.30 1.17
C LEU A 46 -10.61 0.39 -0.20
N ALA A 47 -11.66 1.21 -0.36
CA ALA A 47 -11.86 1.95 -1.60
C ALA A 47 -10.76 2.99 -1.83
N ALA A 48 -10.28 3.66 -0.79
CA ALA A 48 -9.17 4.61 -0.88
C ALA A 48 -7.86 3.90 -1.23
N GLU A 49 -7.56 2.76 -0.61
CA GLU A 49 -6.41 1.91 -0.94
C GLU A 49 -6.47 1.43 -2.39
N LEU A 50 -7.63 0.96 -2.86
CA LEU A 50 -7.80 0.53 -4.25
C LEU A 50 -7.64 1.68 -5.25
N ALA A 51 -8.08 2.89 -4.90
CA ALA A 51 -8.01 4.06 -5.78
C ALA A 51 -6.58 4.62 -5.91
N HIS A 52 -5.78 4.54 -4.84
CA HIS A 52 -4.46 5.18 -4.79
C HIS A 52 -3.29 4.19 -4.83
N GLY A 53 -3.51 2.93 -4.43
CA GLY A 53 -2.49 1.89 -4.31
C GLY A 53 -1.62 1.72 -5.55
N PRO A 54 -2.19 1.52 -6.76
CA PRO A 54 -1.39 1.33 -7.97
C PRO A 54 -0.46 2.52 -8.28
N ALA A 55 -0.91 3.75 -8.07
CA ALA A 55 -0.11 4.94 -8.32
C ALA A 55 1.03 5.10 -7.29
N VAL A 56 0.75 4.79 -6.03
CA VAL A 56 1.74 4.81 -4.94
C VAL A 56 2.83 3.78 -5.17
N VAL A 57 2.45 2.56 -5.55
CA VAL A 57 3.40 1.48 -5.86
C VAL A 57 4.27 1.85 -7.07
N ALA A 58 3.67 2.33 -8.16
CA ALA A 58 4.43 2.73 -9.35
C ALA A 58 5.44 3.85 -9.07
N GLU A 59 5.06 4.84 -8.25
CA GLU A 59 5.99 5.91 -7.85
C GLU A 59 7.12 5.39 -6.96
N PHE A 60 6.80 4.50 -6.01
CA PHE A 60 7.80 3.86 -5.17
C PHE A 60 8.79 3.03 -5.99
N GLU A 61 8.31 2.22 -6.93
CA GLU A 61 9.16 1.44 -7.84
C GLU A 61 10.12 2.33 -8.63
N ALA A 62 9.63 3.44 -9.19
CA ALA A 62 10.44 4.37 -9.95
C ALA A 62 11.58 4.96 -9.09
N LYS A 63 11.26 5.42 -7.87
CA LYS A 63 12.26 5.96 -6.92
C LYS A 63 13.26 4.89 -6.47
N LEU A 64 12.79 3.67 -6.23
CA LEU A 64 13.65 2.56 -5.82
C LEU A 64 14.65 2.21 -6.93
N VAL A 65 14.19 2.13 -8.18
CA VAL A 65 15.07 1.90 -9.34
C VAL A 65 16.12 3.00 -9.47
N GLU A 66 15.74 4.27 -9.32
CA GLU A 66 16.67 5.40 -9.37
C GLU A 66 17.78 5.28 -8.30
N GLU A 67 17.42 4.98 -7.05
CA GLU A 67 18.40 4.82 -5.98
C GLU A 67 19.33 3.62 -6.18
N LEU A 68 18.83 2.52 -6.75
CA LEU A 68 19.63 1.35 -7.07
C LEU A 68 20.61 1.61 -8.21
N GLU A 69 20.20 2.33 -9.25
CA GLU A 69 21.08 2.73 -10.35
C GLU A 69 22.15 3.71 -9.88
N ARG A 70 21.78 4.66 -9.02
CA ARG A 70 22.71 5.63 -8.42
C ARG A 70 23.75 4.98 -7.52
N ALA A 71 23.37 3.94 -6.79
CA ALA A 71 24.29 3.16 -5.96
C ALA A 71 25.23 2.23 -6.76
N GLY A 72 25.00 2.06 -8.07
CA GLY A 72 25.77 1.19 -8.95
C GLY A 72 27.18 1.66 -9.30
N GLY A 73 27.71 2.70 -8.65
CA GLY A 73 29.07 3.20 -8.84
C GLY A 73 30.14 2.30 -8.19
N GLU A 74 30.84 1.55 -9.03
CA GLU A 74 32.19 0.97 -8.86
C GLU A 74 32.40 -0.38 -8.12
N GLU A 75 31.67 -0.76 -7.05
CA GLU A 75 32.00 -2.05 -6.37
C GLU A 75 30.83 -3.05 -6.25
N CYS A 76 29.58 -2.57 -6.24
CA CYS A 76 28.36 -3.40 -6.16
C CYS A 76 27.43 -3.26 -7.37
N ALA A 77 27.95 -2.72 -8.48
CA ALA A 77 27.20 -2.36 -9.68
C ALA A 77 26.32 -3.50 -10.22
N GLY A 78 26.83 -4.74 -10.24
CA GLY A 78 26.08 -5.90 -10.74
C GLY A 78 24.90 -6.30 -9.86
N THR A 79 25.06 -6.21 -8.53
CA THR A 79 24.02 -6.60 -7.56
C THR A 79 22.87 -5.61 -7.59
N PHE A 80 23.15 -4.31 -7.56
CA PHE A 80 22.11 -3.28 -7.55
C PHE A 80 21.43 -3.12 -8.91
N ARG A 81 22.17 -3.28 -10.01
CA ARG A 81 21.57 -3.31 -11.35
C ARG A 81 20.59 -4.47 -11.50
N ARG A 82 20.98 -5.67 -11.05
CA ARG A 82 20.09 -6.83 -11.05
C ARG A 82 18.85 -6.59 -10.19
N ALA A 83 19.01 -6.01 -9.01
CA ALA A 83 17.86 -5.67 -8.17
C ALA A 83 16.93 -4.65 -8.85
N ALA A 84 17.48 -3.65 -9.55
CA ALA A 84 16.67 -2.69 -10.31
C ALA A 84 15.89 -3.36 -11.45
N GLU A 85 16.48 -4.33 -12.14
CA GLU A 85 15.79 -5.16 -13.13
C GLU A 85 14.69 -6.02 -12.49
N GLU A 86 14.97 -6.64 -11.35
CA GLU A 86 13.98 -7.42 -10.58
C GLU A 86 12.79 -6.55 -10.15
N VAL A 87 13.02 -5.30 -9.72
CA VAL A 87 11.96 -4.33 -9.39
C VAL A 87 11.12 -3.99 -10.62
N ARG A 88 11.75 -3.69 -11.77
CA ARG A 88 11.00 -3.41 -13.01
C ARG A 88 10.15 -4.59 -13.47
N ASN A 89 10.65 -5.80 -13.27
CA ASN A 89 9.96 -7.03 -13.65
C ASN A 89 8.82 -7.40 -12.67
N ALA A 90 8.78 -6.80 -11.48
CA ALA A 90 7.68 -6.99 -10.55
C ALA A 90 6.39 -6.32 -11.04
N ASP A 91 6.48 -5.26 -11.86
CA ASP A 91 5.35 -4.61 -12.54
C ASP A 91 4.16 -4.33 -11.61
N GLY A 92 4.43 -3.75 -10.45
CA GLY A 92 3.41 -3.44 -9.44
C GLY A 92 3.00 -4.60 -8.53
N ASP A 93 3.61 -5.79 -8.66
CA ASP A 93 3.42 -6.91 -7.71
C ASP A 93 4.07 -6.58 -6.36
N THR A 94 3.25 -6.12 -5.43
CA THR A 94 3.69 -5.72 -4.08
C THR A 94 4.29 -6.86 -3.27
N ALA A 95 3.90 -8.12 -3.50
CA ALA A 95 4.48 -9.27 -2.81
C ALA A 95 5.89 -9.56 -3.33
N ALA A 96 6.08 -9.50 -4.65
CA ALA A 96 7.40 -9.61 -5.27
C ALA A 96 8.33 -8.48 -4.82
N LEU A 97 7.85 -7.23 -4.83
CA LEU A 97 8.59 -6.06 -4.33
C LEU A 97 9.03 -6.22 -2.88
N GLY A 98 8.14 -6.70 -2.01
CA GLY A 98 8.46 -6.97 -0.61
C GLY A 98 9.60 -7.98 -0.46
N GLY A 99 9.58 -9.06 -1.26
CA GLY A 99 10.66 -10.04 -1.30
C GLY A 99 12.00 -9.43 -1.73
N ILE A 100 11.99 -8.66 -2.82
CA ILE A 100 13.19 -7.99 -3.36
C ILE A 100 13.80 -7.06 -2.32
N LEU A 101 12.99 -6.24 -1.65
CA LEU A 101 13.44 -5.30 -0.61
C LEU A 101 14.08 -6.01 0.58
N VAL A 102 13.47 -7.09 1.06
CA VAL A 102 14.02 -7.88 2.18
C VAL A 102 15.38 -8.46 1.82
N ASP A 103 15.52 -9.03 0.62
CA ASP A 103 16.78 -9.60 0.16
C ASP A 103 17.84 -8.53 -0.06
N LEU A 104 17.47 -7.36 -0.58
CA LEU A 104 18.36 -6.23 -0.75
C LEU A 104 18.88 -5.71 0.61
N LEU A 105 17.99 -5.52 1.59
CA LEU A 105 18.38 -5.10 2.94
C LEU A 105 19.30 -6.13 3.63
N ARG A 106 19.06 -7.43 3.43
CA ARG A 106 19.96 -8.48 3.93
C ARG A 106 21.35 -8.40 3.32
N ARG A 107 21.43 -8.23 2.00
CA ARG A 107 22.72 -8.11 1.27
C ARG A 107 23.50 -6.87 1.72
N ILE A 108 22.81 -5.74 1.85
CA ILE A 108 23.37 -4.49 2.37
C ILE A 108 23.89 -4.68 3.80
N ALA A 109 23.13 -5.35 4.67
CA ALA A 109 23.55 -5.59 6.05
C ALA A 109 24.79 -6.51 6.17
N SER A 110 25.01 -7.39 5.18
CA SER A 110 26.19 -8.26 5.12
C SER A 110 27.42 -7.63 4.48
N ALA A 111 27.30 -6.45 3.88
CA ALA A 111 28.40 -5.77 3.20
C ALA A 111 29.13 -4.82 4.16
N GLU A 112 30.46 -4.98 4.30
CA GLU A 112 31.29 -4.17 5.21
C GLU A 112 31.63 -2.75 4.69
N HIS A 113 30.96 -2.26 3.63
CA HIS A 113 31.36 -1.05 2.90
C HIS A 113 30.46 0.16 3.19
N GLY A 114 31.05 1.35 3.31
CA GLY A 114 30.34 2.61 3.58
C GLY A 114 29.23 2.95 2.56
N ALA A 115 29.43 2.61 1.28
CA ALA A 115 28.41 2.79 0.25
C ALA A 115 27.10 2.00 0.52
N SER A 116 27.19 0.89 1.26
CA SER A 116 26.04 0.09 1.67
C SER A 116 25.25 0.76 2.79
N ALA A 117 25.93 1.48 3.69
CA ALA A 117 25.28 2.25 4.75
C ALA A 117 24.46 3.42 4.18
N ASP A 118 25.02 4.15 3.22
CA ASP A 118 24.33 5.28 2.60
C ASP A 118 23.10 4.81 1.80
N LEU A 119 23.21 3.70 1.06
CA LEU A 119 22.05 3.11 0.36
C LEU A 119 20.98 2.66 1.34
N ARG A 120 21.39 2.03 2.46
CA ARG A 120 20.45 1.61 3.51
C ARG A 120 19.63 2.78 4.05
N GLU A 121 20.27 3.90 4.36
CA GLU A 121 19.60 5.10 4.86
C GLU A 121 18.55 5.59 3.86
N ARG A 122 18.90 5.65 2.57
CA ARG A 122 17.99 6.10 1.52
C ARG A 122 16.81 5.19 1.32
N LEU A 123 17.02 3.87 1.37
CA LEU A 123 15.91 2.90 1.32
C LEU A 123 14.97 3.04 2.51
N HIS A 124 15.50 3.26 3.72
CA HIS A 124 14.66 3.56 4.88
C HIS A 124 13.89 4.87 4.71
N GLY A 125 14.49 5.88 4.07
CA GLY A 125 13.81 7.11 3.66
C GLY A 125 12.63 6.85 2.73
N LEU A 126 12.84 6.09 1.65
CA LEU A 126 11.79 5.72 0.70
C LEU A 126 10.64 4.93 1.37
N LEU A 127 10.97 3.99 2.26
CA LEU A 127 9.96 3.23 3.00
C LEU A 127 9.15 4.11 3.96
N ARG A 128 9.79 5.11 4.57
CA ARG A 128 9.09 6.09 5.40
C ARG A 128 8.16 6.96 4.56
N GLU A 129 8.63 7.48 3.42
CA GLU A 129 7.79 8.26 2.50
C GLU A 129 6.57 7.48 2.00
N LEU A 130 6.76 6.19 1.71
CA LEU A 130 5.68 5.28 1.33
C LEU A 130 4.64 5.20 2.45
N ALA A 131 5.06 4.92 3.68
CA ALA A 131 4.18 4.82 4.84
C ALA A 131 3.46 6.14 5.15
N ASP A 132 4.17 7.27 5.10
CA ASP A 132 3.58 8.59 5.33
C ASP A 132 2.49 8.92 4.31
N ARG A 133 2.69 8.53 3.04
CA ARG A 133 1.69 8.68 1.99
C ARG A 133 0.48 7.78 2.19
N GLU A 134 0.68 6.50 2.50
CA GLU A 134 -0.43 5.59 2.81
C GLU A 134 -1.28 6.13 3.96
N VAL A 135 -0.63 6.59 5.04
CA VAL A 135 -1.32 7.22 6.17
C VAL A 135 -2.06 8.48 5.75
N ALA A 136 -1.48 9.33 4.89
CA ALA A 136 -2.13 10.53 4.40
C ALA A 136 -3.39 10.21 3.58
N PHE A 137 -3.36 9.21 2.69
CA PHE A 137 -4.53 8.77 1.93
C PHE A 137 -5.64 8.22 2.84
N LEU A 138 -5.27 7.43 3.84
CA LEU A 138 -6.22 6.91 4.83
C LEU A 138 -6.82 8.05 5.67
N ALA A 139 -6.01 9.02 6.11
CA ALA A 139 -6.46 10.17 6.85
C ALA A 139 -7.42 11.06 6.04
N ASP A 140 -7.15 11.26 4.74
CA ASP A 140 -8.03 11.99 3.84
C ASP A 140 -9.36 11.27 3.64
N ALA A 141 -9.36 9.95 3.49
CA ALA A 141 -10.58 9.14 3.41
C ALA A 141 -11.42 9.25 4.70
N ALA A 142 -10.78 9.27 5.87
CA ALA A 142 -11.43 9.51 7.15
C ALA A 142 -12.03 10.92 7.24
N ALA A 143 -11.27 11.96 6.84
CA ALA A 143 -11.71 13.35 6.91
C ALA A 143 -12.88 13.66 5.95
N GLN A 144 -12.92 13.04 4.77
CA GLN A 144 -14.03 13.15 3.83
C GLN A 144 -15.32 12.54 4.39
N SER A 145 -15.21 11.54 5.27
CA SER A 145 -16.35 10.91 5.94
C SER A 145 -17.01 11.83 6.96
N SER A 146 -16.22 12.45 7.83
CA SER A 146 -16.73 13.35 8.88
C SER A 146 -17.47 14.56 8.30
N ARG A 147 -17.04 15.07 7.13
CA ARG A 147 -17.72 16.21 6.47
C ARG A 147 -19.09 15.86 5.87
N LYS A 148 -19.33 14.60 5.50
CA LYS A 148 -20.63 14.16 4.95
C LYS A 148 -21.68 13.89 6.04
N GLU A 149 -21.26 13.64 7.28
CA GLU A 149 -22.16 13.41 8.42
C GLU A 149 -22.64 14.69 9.10
N THR A 150 -22.06 15.86 8.77
CA THR A 150 -22.43 17.17 9.36
C THR A 150 -23.36 18.01 8.46
N ARG A 151 -23.89 17.44 7.38
CA ARG A 151 -24.86 18.07 6.48
C ARG A 151 -26.15 17.28 6.48
#